data_AF-A0A7V9ECT9-F1
#
_entry.id   AF-A0A7V9ECT9-F1
#
_cell.length_a   1.000
_cell.length_b   1.000
_cell.length_c   1.000
_cell.angle_alpha   90.00
_cell.angle_beta   90.00
_cell.angle_gamma   90.00
#
_symmetry.space_group_name_H-M   'P 1'
#
loop_
_entity.id
_entity.type
_entity.pdbx_description
1 polymer ?
#
loop_
_entity_poly.entity_id
_entity_poly.type
_entity_poly.pdbx_seq_one_letter_code
_entity_poly.pdbx_strand_id
1 'polypeptide(L)'
;MDGKGTSLQERRQDAERALAEAEARLRCLVEWVSDGYLLYDTQGSLLDANPSACNVLGYERSDLGGRGVCDVLEGSGLTDLDEPLRDGKPRALEATGRRKDGTTFPARVTLGLVEDGGLPMFIALIHDLTEENSSRERIEYLSGHDALTGLLNKERFTAHVDDSIDRAERGRRQVAVLHVDLNRFSLINEGLGFDGGDELLRQTASRLREAIRPMDLVARLSADEFLI
;
A
#
# COMPACT_ATOMS: atom_id res chain seq x y z
N MET A 1 9.83 -26.72 -62.37
CA MET A 1 8.58 -26.54 -61.59
C MET A 1 9.00 -26.15 -60.18
N ASP A 2 9.55 -24.95 -59.98
CA ASP A 2 10.40 -24.69 -58.80
C ASP A 2 9.95 -23.50 -57.93
N GLY A 3 8.78 -22.91 -58.20
CA GLY A 3 8.29 -21.72 -57.49
C GLY A 3 7.50 -21.98 -56.20
N LYS A 4 7.18 -23.24 -55.85
CA LYS A 4 6.37 -23.57 -54.65
C LYS A 4 7.20 -23.82 -53.38
N GLY A 5 8.48 -24.20 -53.52
CA GLY A 5 9.36 -24.48 -52.38
C GLY A 5 9.82 -23.23 -51.64
N THR A 6 10.15 -22.16 -52.36
CA THR A 6 10.65 -20.89 -51.81
C THR A 6 9.58 -20.15 -51.00
N SER A 7 8.33 -20.11 -51.50
CA SER A 7 7.21 -19.46 -50.82
C SER A 7 6.81 -20.13 -49.50
N LEU A 8 7.01 -21.44 -49.35
CA LEU A 8 6.73 -22.17 -48.10
C LEU A 8 7.82 -21.94 -47.05
N GLN A 9 9.07 -21.81 -47.50
CA GLN A 9 10.21 -21.57 -46.63
C GLN A 9 10.25 -20.13 -46.11
N GLU A 10 9.94 -19.15 -46.97
CA GLU A 10 9.79 -17.74 -46.58
C GLU A 10 8.65 -17.55 -45.57
N ARG A 11 7.46 -18.13 -45.82
CA ARG A 11 6.34 -18.07 -44.88
C ARG A 11 6.62 -18.72 -43.53
N ARG A 12 7.41 -19.80 -43.51
CA ARG A 12 7.83 -20.46 -42.27
C ARG A 12 8.81 -19.58 -41.49
N GLN A 13 9.78 -18.99 -42.17
CA GLN A 13 10.78 -18.11 -41.56
C GLN A 13 10.14 -16.83 -41.00
N ASP A 14 9.17 -16.26 -41.72
CA ASP A 14 8.38 -15.12 -41.24
C ASP A 14 7.54 -15.48 -40.00
N ALA A 15 6.94 -16.68 -39.98
CA ALA A 15 6.17 -17.15 -38.83
C ALA A 15 7.06 -17.42 -37.60
N GLU A 16 8.22 -18.06 -37.78
CA GLU A 16 9.20 -18.29 -36.70
C GLU A 16 9.71 -16.96 -36.13
N ARG A 17 9.98 -15.98 -36.99
CA ARG A 17 10.39 -14.64 -36.58
C ARG A 17 9.29 -13.90 -35.83
N ALA A 18 8.06 -13.92 -36.34
CA ALA A 18 6.92 -13.29 -35.68
C ALA A 18 6.64 -13.90 -34.30
N LEU A 19 6.79 -15.23 -34.16
CA LEU A 19 6.68 -15.91 -32.88
C LEU A 19 7.78 -15.47 -31.91
N ALA A 20 9.04 -15.46 -32.34
CA ALA A 20 10.16 -15.02 -31.51
C ALA A 20 10.03 -13.56 -31.06
N GLU A 21 9.57 -12.68 -31.94
CA GLU A 21 9.31 -11.26 -31.62
C GLU A 21 8.15 -11.11 -30.62
N ALA A 22 7.10 -11.92 -30.74
CA ALA A 22 5.99 -11.92 -29.80
C ALA A 22 6.41 -12.45 -28.41
N GLU A 23 7.17 -13.54 -28.35
CA GLU A 23 7.70 -14.11 -27.10
C GLU A 23 8.63 -13.13 -26.39
N ALA A 24 9.54 -12.48 -27.13
CA ALA A 24 10.43 -11.46 -26.58
C ALA A 24 9.63 -10.28 -25.99
N ARG A 25 8.59 -9.83 -26.70
CA ARG A 25 7.73 -8.74 -26.21
C ARG A 25 6.97 -9.13 -24.94
N LEU A 26 6.39 -10.33 -24.88
CA LEU A 26 5.68 -10.81 -23.70
C LEU A 26 6.61 -10.97 -22.49
N ARG A 27 7.83 -11.48 -22.71
CA ARG A 27 8.84 -11.60 -21.66
C ARG A 27 9.22 -10.25 -21.06
N CYS A 28 9.48 -9.25 -21.90
CA CYS A 28 9.77 -7.90 -21.41
C CYS A 28 8.61 -7.31 -20.59
N LEU A 29 7.36 -7.54 -20.98
CA LEU A 29 6.20 -7.08 -20.22
C LEU A 29 6.14 -7.71 -18.82
N VAL A 30 6.39 -9.01 -18.71
CA VAL A 30 6.42 -9.72 -17.43
C VAL A 30 7.60 -9.29 -16.57
N GLU A 31 8.76 -9.05 -17.18
CA GLU A 31 9.97 -8.61 -16.47
C GLU A 31 9.87 -7.17 -15.95
N TRP A 32 9.12 -6.29 -16.63
CA TRP A 32 9.03 -4.88 -16.29
C TRP A 32 7.79 -4.50 -15.48
N VAL A 33 6.82 -5.40 -15.32
CA VAL A 33 5.66 -5.13 -14.48
C VAL A 33 6.09 -5.02 -13.01
N SER A 34 5.59 -4.02 -12.30
CA SER A 34 5.92 -3.81 -10.89
C SER A 34 5.39 -4.91 -9.97
N ASP A 35 4.31 -5.58 -10.39
CA ASP A 35 3.73 -6.69 -9.65
C ASP A 35 4.67 -7.90 -9.66
N GLY A 36 4.79 -8.56 -8.52
CA GLY A 36 5.50 -9.81 -8.41
C GLY A 36 4.76 -10.91 -9.16
N TYR A 37 5.35 -11.48 -10.19
CA TYR A 37 4.82 -12.64 -10.89
C TYR A 37 5.48 -13.91 -10.35
N LEU A 38 4.66 -14.88 -9.97
CA LEU A 38 5.10 -16.22 -9.58
C LEU A 38 4.26 -17.27 -10.32
N LEU A 39 4.92 -18.30 -10.82
CA LEU A 39 4.30 -19.44 -11.49
C LEU A 39 4.57 -20.71 -10.71
N TYR A 40 3.54 -21.48 -10.42
CA TYR A 40 3.61 -22.72 -9.66
C TYR A 40 3.03 -23.90 -10.43
N ASP A 41 3.55 -25.10 -10.18
CA ASP A 41 2.90 -26.34 -10.61
C ASP A 41 1.69 -26.70 -9.72
N THR A 42 0.98 -27.79 -10.09
CA THR A 42 -0.16 -28.28 -9.29
C THR A 42 0.21 -28.79 -7.89
N GLN A 43 1.49 -29.06 -7.63
CA GLN A 43 1.98 -29.48 -6.32
C GLN A 43 2.39 -28.28 -5.46
N GLY A 44 2.25 -27.06 -5.97
CA GLY A 44 2.64 -25.84 -5.30
C GLY A 44 4.14 -25.53 -5.35
N SER A 45 4.90 -26.18 -6.24
CA SER A 45 6.33 -25.90 -6.42
C SER A 45 6.51 -24.73 -7.38
N LEU A 46 7.37 -23.76 -6.99
CA LEU A 46 7.67 -22.61 -7.84
C LEU A 46 8.45 -23.04 -9.10
N LEU A 47 7.90 -22.70 -10.27
CA LEU A 47 8.48 -22.92 -11.59
C LEU A 47 9.20 -21.68 -12.12
N ASP A 48 8.60 -20.50 -11.95
CA ASP A 48 9.18 -19.25 -12.42
C ASP A 48 8.77 -18.04 -11.58
N ALA A 49 9.60 -17.00 -11.63
CA ALA A 49 9.38 -15.73 -10.96
C ALA A 49 10.00 -14.57 -11.76
N ASN A 50 9.30 -13.44 -11.83
CA ASN A 50 9.88 -12.23 -12.43
C ASN A 50 10.82 -11.51 -11.43
N PRO A 51 11.64 -10.56 -11.90
CA PRO A 51 12.52 -9.76 -11.02
C PRO A 51 11.75 -9.00 -9.93
N SER A 52 10.55 -8.51 -10.22
CA SER A 52 9.72 -7.79 -9.25
C SER A 52 9.30 -8.67 -8.07
N ALA A 53 8.99 -9.95 -8.30
CA ALA A 53 8.70 -10.92 -7.25
C ALA A 53 9.91 -11.16 -6.35
N CYS A 54 11.11 -11.23 -6.94
CA CYS A 54 12.37 -11.35 -6.18
C CYS A 54 12.59 -10.12 -5.31
N ASN A 55 12.42 -8.92 -5.89
CA ASN A 55 12.62 -7.65 -5.19
C ASN A 55 11.63 -7.46 -4.04
N VAL A 56 10.34 -7.70 -4.28
CA VAL A 56 9.31 -7.54 -3.24
C VAL A 56 9.50 -8.58 -2.14
N LEU A 57 9.72 -9.85 -2.46
CA LEU A 57 9.88 -10.88 -1.42
C LEU A 57 11.26 -10.83 -0.75
N GLY A 58 12.23 -10.09 -1.30
CA GLY A 58 13.60 -10.00 -0.78
C GLY A 58 14.41 -11.29 -0.97
N TYR A 59 14.06 -12.09 -1.98
CA TYR A 59 14.76 -13.32 -2.33
C TYR A 59 15.58 -13.14 -3.60
N GLU A 60 16.72 -13.81 -3.67
CA GLU A 60 17.37 -14.05 -4.95
C GLU A 60 16.63 -15.15 -5.71
N ARG A 61 16.68 -15.12 -7.05
CA ARG A 61 15.99 -16.11 -7.89
C ARG A 61 16.41 -17.55 -7.57
N SER A 62 17.66 -17.77 -7.16
CA SER A 62 18.18 -19.07 -6.71
C SER A 62 17.58 -19.56 -5.40
N ASP A 63 17.17 -18.65 -4.51
CA ASP A 63 16.64 -18.97 -3.18
C ASP A 63 15.12 -19.20 -3.17
N LEU A 64 14.47 -18.80 -4.25
CA LEU A 64 13.04 -18.96 -4.50
C LEU A 64 12.69 -20.37 -5.01
N GLY A 65 13.65 -21.06 -5.64
CA GLY A 65 13.47 -22.41 -6.17
C GLY A 65 13.01 -23.39 -5.09
N GLY A 66 11.88 -24.05 -5.32
CA GLY A 66 11.31 -25.06 -4.42
C GLY A 66 10.52 -24.51 -3.22
N ARG A 67 10.31 -23.20 -3.11
CA ARG A 67 9.39 -22.64 -2.12
C ARG A 67 7.96 -22.71 -2.60
N GLY A 68 7.05 -22.99 -1.67
CA GLY A 68 5.62 -22.96 -1.93
C GLY A 68 5.04 -21.56 -1.82
N VAL A 69 3.84 -21.37 -2.38
CA VAL A 69 3.03 -20.14 -2.20
C VAL A 69 2.92 -19.76 -0.73
N CYS A 70 2.69 -20.75 0.14
CA CYS A 70 2.48 -20.57 1.58
C CYS A 70 3.75 -20.15 2.34
N ASP A 71 4.95 -20.27 1.75
CA ASP A 71 6.20 -19.82 2.39
C ASP A 71 6.37 -18.30 2.32
N VAL A 72 5.70 -17.66 1.35
CA VAL A 72 5.88 -16.25 1.00
C VAL A 72 4.60 -15.42 1.14
N LEU A 73 3.44 -16.08 1.21
CA LEU A 73 2.13 -15.45 1.33
C LEU A 73 1.26 -16.20 2.35
N GLU A 74 0.57 -15.43 3.19
CA GLU A 74 -0.38 -15.90 4.20
C GLU A 74 -1.74 -15.24 4.00
N GLY A 75 -2.82 -16.02 3.97
CA GLY A 75 -4.17 -15.50 3.77
C GLY A 75 -5.21 -16.62 3.73
N SER A 76 -6.41 -16.34 4.23
CA SER A 76 -7.48 -17.35 4.38
C SER A 76 -7.98 -17.97 3.06
N GLY A 77 -7.61 -17.39 1.91
CA GLY A 77 -7.93 -17.91 0.57
C GLY A 77 -6.75 -18.53 -0.19
N LEU A 78 -5.58 -18.70 0.46
CA LEU A 78 -4.37 -19.26 -0.17
C LEU A 78 -4.15 -20.74 0.13
N THR A 79 -4.82 -21.28 1.15
CA THR A 79 -4.69 -22.68 1.60
C THR A 79 -5.54 -23.67 0.81
N ASP A 80 -6.59 -23.18 0.14
CA ASP A 80 -7.40 -23.95 -0.81
C ASP A 80 -7.26 -23.24 -2.16
N LEU A 81 -6.25 -23.63 -2.96
CA LEU A 81 -6.03 -23.07 -4.30
C LEU A 81 -7.05 -23.59 -5.32
N ASP A 82 -7.77 -24.66 -4.99
CA ASP A 82 -8.76 -25.28 -5.86
C ASP A 82 -10.07 -24.48 -5.86
N GLU A 83 -10.47 -23.90 -4.73
CA GLU A 83 -11.72 -23.16 -4.58
C GLU A 83 -11.78 -21.81 -5.35
N PRO A 84 -10.74 -20.94 -5.33
CA PRO A 84 -10.74 -19.66 -6.05
C PRO A 84 -10.83 -19.83 -7.57
N LEU A 85 -10.40 -20.97 -8.12
CA LEU A 85 -10.16 -21.16 -9.55
C LEU A 85 -11.15 -22.12 -10.24
N ARG A 86 -12.20 -22.56 -9.56
CA ARG A 86 -13.20 -23.52 -10.08
C ARG A 86 -13.91 -23.11 -11.37
N ASP A 87 -14.02 -21.81 -11.65
CA ASP A 87 -14.68 -21.28 -12.86
C ASP A 87 -13.69 -20.80 -13.94
N GLY A 88 -12.38 -21.05 -13.74
CA GLY A 88 -11.31 -20.65 -14.65
C GLY A 88 -11.05 -19.14 -14.70
N LYS A 89 -11.63 -18.35 -13.78
CA LYS A 89 -11.43 -16.90 -13.74
C LYS A 89 -10.40 -16.52 -12.68
N PRO A 90 -9.53 -15.52 -12.95
CA PRO A 90 -8.64 -14.99 -11.94
C PRO A 90 -9.42 -14.40 -10.76
N ARG A 91 -8.89 -14.56 -9.54
CA ARG A 91 -9.45 -13.96 -8.33
C ARG A 91 -8.41 -13.19 -7.54
N ALA A 92 -8.78 -11.97 -7.18
CA ALA A 92 -8.01 -11.13 -6.29
C ALA A 92 -8.44 -11.35 -4.84
N LEU A 93 -7.47 -11.49 -3.95
CA LEU A 93 -7.65 -11.66 -2.52
C LEU A 93 -6.63 -10.80 -1.76
N GLU A 94 -6.99 -10.36 -0.57
CA GLU A 94 -6.05 -9.71 0.34
C GLU A 94 -5.26 -10.77 1.11
N ALA A 95 -3.96 -10.54 1.25
CA ALA A 95 -3.03 -11.43 1.90
C ALA A 95 -1.97 -10.63 2.67
N THR A 96 -1.21 -11.33 3.51
CA THR A 96 0.01 -10.83 4.12
C THR A 96 1.19 -11.50 3.43
N GLY A 97 2.02 -10.72 2.77
CA GLY A 97 3.29 -11.22 2.24
C GLY A 97 4.36 -11.28 3.31
N ARG A 98 5.28 -12.23 3.20
CA ARG A 98 6.41 -12.43 4.11
C ARG A 98 7.72 -12.35 3.31
N ARG A 99 8.57 -11.40 3.67
CA ARG A 99 9.89 -11.23 3.07
C ARG A 99 10.89 -12.23 3.66
N LYS A 100 12.02 -12.45 2.98
CA LYS A 100 13.11 -13.35 3.41
C LYS A 100 13.65 -13.02 4.81
N ASP A 101 13.68 -11.75 5.20
CA ASP A 101 14.11 -11.30 6.52
C ASP A 101 13.07 -11.50 7.63
N GLY A 102 11.88 -12.03 7.29
CA GLY A 102 10.78 -12.26 8.21
C GLY A 102 9.81 -11.09 8.37
N THR A 103 10.11 -9.92 7.79
CA THR A 103 9.17 -8.79 7.78
C THR A 103 7.95 -9.11 6.95
N THR A 104 6.81 -8.51 7.34
CA THR A 104 5.53 -8.73 6.67
C THR A 104 5.04 -7.45 6.00
N PHE A 105 4.29 -7.60 4.92
CA PHE A 105 3.69 -6.48 4.18
C PHE A 105 2.26 -6.81 3.75
N PRO A 106 1.36 -5.82 3.70
CA PRO A 106 0.04 -6.03 3.14
C PRO A 106 0.16 -6.25 1.63
N ALA A 107 -0.51 -7.28 1.11
CA ALA A 107 -0.47 -7.62 -0.30
C ALA A 107 -1.88 -7.85 -0.85
N ARG A 108 -2.08 -7.52 -2.11
CA ARG A 108 -3.18 -8.05 -2.92
C ARG A 108 -2.61 -9.11 -3.84
N VAL A 109 -3.16 -10.31 -3.77
CA VAL A 109 -2.74 -11.45 -4.59
C VAL A 109 -3.83 -11.74 -5.61
N THR A 110 -3.50 -11.76 -6.89
CA THR A 110 -4.40 -12.27 -7.93
C THR A 110 -3.95 -13.66 -8.34
N LEU A 111 -4.79 -14.65 -8.08
CA LEU A 111 -4.56 -16.03 -8.47
C LEU A 111 -5.25 -16.34 -9.79
N GLY A 112 -4.57 -17.03 -10.69
CA GLY A 112 -5.10 -17.51 -11.97
C GLY A 112 -4.66 -18.95 -12.24
N LEU A 113 -5.45 -19.67 -13.05
CA LEU A 113 -5.09 -20.98 -13.58
C LEU A 113 -4.79 -20.83 -15.07
N VAL A 114 -3.67 -21.38 -15.51
CA VAL A 114 -3.30 -21.45 -16.93
C VAL A 114 -2.94 -22.88 -17.30
N GLU A 115 -3.00 -23.18 -18.59
CA GLU A 115 -2.61 -24.47 -19.14
C GLU A 115 -1.35 -24.26 -19.99
N ASP A 116 -0.30 -25.03 -19.71
CA ASP A 116 0.91 -25.07 -20.55
C ASP A 116 1.21 -26.52 -20.91
N GLY A 117 1.28 -26.79 -22.21
CA GLY A 117 1.51 -28.15 -22.72
C GLY A 117 0.49 -29.20 -22.26
N GLY A 118 -0.72 -28.80 -21.85
CA GLY A 118 -1.74 -29.71 -21.30
C GLY A 118 -1.68 -29.89 -19.78
N LEU A 119 -0.76 -29.22 -19.10
CA LEU A 119 -0.61 -29.27 -17.65
C LEU A 119 -1.15 -27.98 -17.01
N PRO A 120 -2.04 -28.09 -16.01
CA PRO A 120 -2.51 -26.94 -15.26
C PRO A 120 -1.39 -26.36 -14.39
N MET A 121 -1.28 -25.03 -14.37
CA MET A 121 -0.33 -24.28 -13.56
C MET A 121 -1.03 -23.08 -12.90
N PHE A 122 -0.53 -22.67 -11.75
CA PHE A 122 -1.06 -21.55 -10.99
C PHE A 122 -0.18 -20.32 -11.16
N ILE A 123 -0.80 -19.18 -11.50
CA ILE A 123 -0.15 -17.87 -11.50
C ILE A 123 -0.58 -17.13 -10.26
N ALA A 124 0.37 -16.55 -9.54
CA ALA A 124 0.13 -15.57 -8.49
C ALA A 124 0.78 -14.24 -8.87
N LEU A 125 -0.04 -13.19 -8.96
CA LEU A 125 0.40 -11.81 -9.08
C LEU A 125 0.32 -11.15 -7.71
N ILE A 126 1.46 -10.71 -7.18
CA ILE A 126 1.59 -10.04 -5.88
C ILE A 126 1.73 -8.54 -6.10
N HIS A 127 0.78 -7.80 -5.59
CA HIS A 127 0.83 -6.34 -5.52
C HIS A 127 1.07 -5.91 -4.07
N ASP A 128 2.20 -5.24 -3.81
CA ASP A 128 2.55 -4.73 -2.47
C ASP A 128 1.78 -3.45 -2.19
N LEU A 129 0.97 -3.45 -1.12
CA LEU A 129 0.13 -2.32 -0.73
C LEU A 129 0.82 -1.38 0.27
N THR A 130 2.10 -1.58 0.59
CA THR A 130 2.83 -0.81 1.62
C THR A 130 2.87 0.68 1.30
N GLU A 131 3.25 1.05 0.07
CA GLU A 131 3.34 2.46 -0.33
C GLU A 131 1.96 3.11 -0.43
N GLU A 132 0.98 2.38 -0.95
CA GLU A 132 -0.40 2.86 -1.06
C GLU A 132 -1.03 3.10 0.32
N ASN A 133 -0.86 2.15 1.25
CA ASN A 133 -1.40 2.27 2.59
C ASN A 133 -0.67 3.37 3.38
N SER A 134 0.66 3.44 3.33
CA SER A 134 1.41 4.51 4.00
C SER A 134 1.06 5.89 3.44
N SER A 135 0.87 6.01 2.13
CA SER A 135 0.42 7.26 1.49
C SER A 135 -1.00 7.63 1.92
N ARG A 136 -1.90 6.64 1.99
CA ARG A 136 -3.28 6.84 2.47
C ARG A 136 -3.29 7.29 3.93
N GLU A 137 -2.58 6.59 4.80
CA GLU A 137 -2.43 6.94 6.21
C GLU A 137 -1.82 8.34 6.37
N ARG A 138 -0.85 8.71 5.51
CA ARG A 138 -0.28 10.06 5.52
C ARG A 138 -1.29 11.12 5.12
N ILE A 139 -2.09 10.88 4.08
CA ILE A 139 -3.15 11.78 3.64
C ILE A 139 -4.21 11.91 4.74
N GLU A 140 -4.65 10.81 5.33
CA GLU A 140 -5.61 10.80 6.45
C GLU A 140 -5.06 11.55 7.66
N TYR A 141 -3.77 11.37 7.97
CA TYR A 141 -3.11 12.11 9.02
C TYR A 141 -3.11 13.62 8.74
N LEU A 142 -2.70 14.04 7.55
CA LEU A 142 -2.67 15.46 7.14
C LEU A 142 -4.07 16.07 7.05
N SER A 143 -5.08 15.29 6.69
CA SER A 143 -6.48 15.74 6.66
C SER A 143 -7.06 15.97 8.04
N GLY A 144 -6.45 15.43 9.10
CA GLY A 144 -6.93 15.54 10.48
C GLY A 144 -6.04 16.32 11.43
N HIS A 145 -4.88 16.79 10.97
CA HIS A 145 -3.87 17.43 11.81
C HIS A 145 -3.33 18.72 11.19
N ASP A 146 -2.97 19.68 12.03
CA ASP A 146 -2.23 20.88 11.65
C ASP A 146 -0.79 20.50 11.26
N ALA A 147 -0.36 20.88 10.06
CA ALA A 147 0.93 20.47 9.50
C ALA A 147 2.14 21.03 10.27
N LEU A 148 1.98 22.18 10.94
CA LEU A 148 3.07 22.85 11.65
C LEU A 148 3.25 22.31 13.08
N THR A 149 2.17 22.11 13.81
CA THR A 149 2.20 21.69 15.23
C THR A 149 1.96 20.19 15.43
N GLY A 150 1.40 19.51 14.43
CA GLY A 150 0.96 18.12 14.53
C GLY A 150 -0.24 17.92 15.47
N LEU A 151 -0.87 18.99 15.97
CA LEU A 151 -2.12 18.94 16.72
C LEU A 151 -3.29 18.55 15.81
N LEU A 152 -4.46 18.24 16.36
CA LEU A 152 -5.65 18.11 15.55
C LEU A 152 -5.93 19.42 14.81
N ASN A 153 -6.47 19.34 13.60
CA ASN A 153 -7.02 20.50 12.92
C ASN A 153 -8.46 20.79 13.38
N LYS A 154 -9.01 21.89 12.88
CA LYS A 154 -10.38 22.33 13.18
C LYS A 154 -11.42 21.25 12.87
N GLU A 155 -11.32 20.64 11.69
CA GLU A 155 -12.32 19.70 11.18
C GLU A 155 -12.40 18.48 12.09
N ARG A 156 -11.25 17.89 12.43
CA ARG A 156 -11.18 16.69 13.27
C ARG A 156 -11.53 16.98 14.73
N PHE A 157 -11.17 18.15 15.25
CA PHE A 157 -11.56 18.56 16.61
C PHE A 157 -13.08 18.74 16.70
N THR A 158 -13.69 19.42 15.73
CA THR A 158 -15.14 19.67 15.70
C THR A 158 -15.91 18.36 15.67
N ALA A 159 -15.52 17.43 14.79
CA ALA A 159 -16.13 16.10 14.73
C ALA A 159 -16.02 15.35 16.08
N HIS A 160 -14.91 15.50 16.80
CA HIS A 160 -14.76 14.88 18.12
C HIS A 160 -15.60 15.54 19.22
N VAL A 161 -15.78 16.86 19.15
CA VAL A 161 -16.65 17.60 20.07
C VAL A 161 -18.10 17.14 19.90
N ASP A 162 -18.59 17.03 18.66
CA ASP A 162 -19.95 16.54 18.36
C ASP A 162 -20.16 15.14 18.96
N ASP A 163 -19.24 14.22 18.67
CA ASP A 163 -19.18 12.88 19.21
C ASP A 163 -19.19 12.84 20.76
N SER A 164 -18.50 13.79 21.39
CA SER A 164 -18.35 13.86 22.84
C SER A 164 -19.60 14.42 23.51
N ILE A 165 -20.26 15.39 22.89
CA ILE A 165 -21.57 15.90 23.33
C ILE A 165 -22.58 14.75 23.33
N ASP A 166 -22.67 14.02 22.22
CA ASP A 166 -23.54 12.84 22.07
C ASP A 166 -23.32 11.79 23.16
N ARG A 167 -22.06 11.47 23.47
CA ARG A 167 -21.71 10.53 24.54
C ARG A 167 -22.04 11.08 25.92
N ALA A 168 -21.82 12.37 26.14
CA ALA A 168 -22.05 13.02 27.42
C ALA A 168 -23.55 13.09 27.76
N GLU A 169 -24.41 13.35 26.78
CA GLU A 169 -25.87 13.32 26.95
C GLU A 169 -26.35 11.94 27.41
N ARG A 170 -25.90 10.88 26.74
CA ARG A 170 -26.23 9.48 27.12
C ARG A 170 -25.69 9.10 28.50
N GLY A 171 -24.52 9.61 28.88
CA GLY A 171 -23.84 9.29 30.13
C GLY A 171 -24.12 10.24 31.30
N ARG A 172 -24.94 11.27 31.13
CA ARG A 172 -25.12 12.39 32.09
C ARG A 172 -23.79 13.02 32.54
N ARG A 173 -22.86 13.20 31.59
CA ARG A 173 -21.58 13.90 31.80
C ARG A 173 -21.64 15.29 31.17
N GLN A 174 -20.62 16.10 31.45
CA GLN A 174 -20.44 17.41 30.83
C GLN A 174 -19.14 17.41 30.02
N VAL A 175 -19.14 18.18 28.92
CA VAL A 175 -17.97 18.45 28.09
C VAL A 175 -17.68 19.94 28.22
N ALA A 176 -16.39 20.30 28.28
CA ALA A 176 -15.94 21.68 28.23
C ALA A 176 -15.03 21.84 27.01
N VAL A 177 -15.12 22.98 26.35
CA VAL A 177 -14.20 23.39 25.28
C VAL A 177 -13.58 24.72 25.70
N LEU A 178 -12.25 24.82 25.65
CA LEU A 178 -11.50 26.01 25.95
C LEU A 178 -10.83 26.54 24.68
N HIS A 179 -11.08 27.80 24.37
CA HIS A 179 -10.38 28.52 23.29
C HIS A 179 -9.24 29.35 23.88
N VAL A 180 -8.04 29.16 23.34
CA VAL A 180 -6.80 29.78 23.81
C VAL A 180 -6.14 30.51 22.66
N ASP A 181 -5.85 31.80 22.84
CA ASP A 181 -5.21 32.64 21.82
C ASP A 181 -3.85 33.17 22.32
N LEU A 182 -2.85 33.21 21.45
CA LEU A 182 -1.53 33.76 21.77
C LEU A 182 -1.49 35.27 21.54
N ASN A 183 -1.65 36.01 22.63
CA ASN A 183 -1.53 37.46 22.63
C ASN A 183 -0.23 37.94 21.94
N ARG A 184 -0.38 38.90 21.01
CA ARG A 184 0.73 39.58 20.32
C ARG A 184 1.58 38.68 19.43
N PHE A 185 1.04 37.57 18.93
CA PHE A 185 1.74 36.71 17.98
C PHE A 185 2.26 37.46 16.74
N SER A 186 1.48 38.42 16.22
CA SER A 186 1.89 39.25 15.08
C SER A 186 3.20 40.00 15.31
N LEU A 187 3.42 40.56 16.51
CA LEU A 187 4.66 41.27 16.85
C LEU A 187 5.87 40.33 16.87
N ILE A 188 5.67 39.05 17.17
CA ILE A 188 6.74 38.05 17.14
C ILE A 188 7.12 37.74 15.69
N ASN A 189 6.14 37.59 14.79
CA ASN A 189 6.42 37.44 13.37
C ASN A 189 7.12 38.67 12.78
N GLU A 190 6.72 39.88 13.19
CA GLU A 190 7.38 41.12 12.75
C GLU A 190 8.83 41.21 13.25
N GLY A 191 9.10 40.77 14.48
CA GLY A 191 10.42 40.88 15.10
C GLY A 191 11.39 39.74 14.77
N LEU A 192 10.90 38.51 14.65
CA LEU A 192 11.71 37.29 14.50
C LEU A 192 11.46 36.54 13.18
N GLY A 193 10.55 37.04 12.35
CA GLY A 193 10.14 36.38 11.11
C GLY A 193 9.21 35.18 11.36
N PHE A 194 8.71 34.61 10.27
CA PHE A 194 7.79 33.47 10.30
C PHE A 194 8.39 32.22 10.96
N ASP A 195 9.70 31.97 10.78
CA ASP A 195 10.36 30.84 11.42
C ASP A 195 10.32 30.94 12.97
N GLY A 196 10.46 32.17 13.50
CA GLY A 196 10.36 32.44 14.93
C GLY A 196 8.93 32.27 15.47
N GLY A 197 7.93 32.69 14.70
CA GLY A 197 6.53 32.43 15.02
C GLY A 197 6.18 30.94 14.97
N ASP A 198 6.66 30.24 13.95
CA ASP A 198 6.47 28.80 13.80
C ASP A 198 7.03 28.03 14.99
N GLU A 199 8.22 28.41 15.46
CA GLU A 199 8.83 27.80 16.63
C GLU A 199 8.04 28.07 17.92
N LEU A 200 7.52 29.29 18.10
CA LEU A 200 6.62 29.60 19.22
C LEU A 200 5.37 28.71 19.20
N LEU A 201 4.78 28.51 18.03
CA LEU A 201 3.58 27.69 17.86
C LEU A 201 3.86 26.22 18.18
N ARG A 202 4.99 25.66 17.73
CA ARG A 202 5.42 24.31 18.09
C ARG A 202 5.62 24.14 19.59
N GLN A 203 6.29 25.10 20.24
CA GLN A 203 6.50 25.06 21.69
C GLN A 203 5.20 25.21 22.47
N THR A 204 4.30 26.07 22.01
CA THR A 204 2.96 26.23 22.61
C THR A 204 2.19 24.92 22.51
N ALA A 205 2.16 24.29 21.34
CA ALA A 205 1.51 23.00 21.15
C ALA A 205 2.08 21.90 22.07
N SER A 206 3.40 21.82 22.22
CA SER A 206 4.03 20.87 23.16
C SER A 206 3.59 21.12 24.60
N ARG A 207 3.64 22.37 25.05
CA ARG A 207 3.26 22.75 26.42
C ARG A 207 1.80 22.49 26.70
N LEU A 208 0.90 22.77 25.75
CA LEU A 208 -0.53 22.48 25.90
C LEU A 208 -0.76 20.96 26.02
N ARG A 209 -0.13 20.15 25.16
CA ARG A 209 -0.20 18.68 25.22
C ARG A 209 0.30 18.12 26.55
N GLU A 210 1.39 18.65 27.09
CA GLU A 210 1.96 18.22 28.37
C GLU A 210 1.13 18.65 29.58
N ALA A 211 0.35 19.73 29.45
CA ALA A 211 -0.47 20.29 30.52
C ALA A 211 -1.85 19.62 30.66
N ILE A 212 -2.33 18.94 29.61
CA ILE A 212 -3.65 18.27 29.59
C ILE A 212 -3.54 16.77 29.91
N ARG A 213 -4.68 16.13 30.20
CA ARG A 213 -4.69 14.68 30.48
C ARG A 213 -4.62 13.88 29.17
N PRO A 214 -4.16 12.62 29.19
CA PRO A 214 -4.05 11.79 27.97
C PRO A 214 -5.36 11.58 27.19
N MET A 215 -6.51 11.76 27.83
CA MET A 215 -7.84 11.60 27.21
C MET A 215 -8.42 12.92 26.71
N ASP A 216 -7.81 14.06 27.05
CA ASP A 216 -8.22 15.38 26.57
C ASP A 216 -7.58 15.62 25.19
N LEU A 217 -8.17 16.50 24.39
CA LEU A 217 -7.68 16.80 23.04
C LEU A 217 -7.10 18.21 22.98
N VAL A 218 -6.16 18.42 22.06
CA VAL A 218 -5.71 19.77 21.70
C VAL A 218 -5.71 19.89 20.18
N ALA A 219 -6.25 20.99 19.70
CA ALA A 219 -6.28 21.34 18.30
C ALA A 219 -5.71 22.74 18.06
N ARG A 220 -5.25 22.98 16.84
CA ARG A 220 -4.95 24.33 16.37
C ARG A 220 -5.99 24.73 15.32
N LEU A 221 -6.63 25.86 15.56
CA LEU A 221 -7.76 26.34 14.78
C LEU A 221 -7.29 27.19 13.59
N SER A 222 -6.39 28.13 13.87
CA SER A 222 -5.75 29.01 12.91
C SER A 222 -4.53 29.67 13.55
N ALA A 223 -3.69 30.36 12.78
CA ALA A 223 -2.57 31.22 13.22
C ALA A 223 -2.07 30.97 14.67
N ASP A 224 -2.61 31.71 15.64
CA ASP A 224 -2.30 31.73 17.07
C ASP A 224 -3.37 31.10 17.98
N GLU A 225 -4.42 30.53 17.40
CA GLU A 225 -5.58 30.03 18.12
C GLU A 225 -5.56 28.50 18.31
N PHE A 226 -5.77 28.07 19.55
CA PHE A 226 -5.80 26.68 19.99
C PHE A 226 -7.13 26.35 20.67
N LEU A 227 -7.54 25.09 20.58
CA LEU A 227 -8.71 24.53 21.27
C LEU A 227 -8.30 23.37 22.15
N ILE A 228 -8.90 23.27 23.33
CA ILE A 228 -8.81 22.12 24.25
C ILE A 228 -10.22 21.60 24.51
#